data_AF-A0A965QU01-F1
#
_entry.id   AF-A0A965QU01-F1
#
_cell.length_a   1.000
_cell.length_b   1.000
_cell.length_c   1.000
_cell.angle_alpha   90.00
_cell.angle_beta   90.00
_cell.angle_gamma   90.00
#
_symmetry.space_group_name_H-M   'P 1'
#
loop_
_entity.id
_entity.type
_entity.pdbx_description
1 polymer ?
#
loop_
_entity_poly.entity_id
_entity_poly.type
_entity_poly.pdbx_seq_one_letter_code
_entity_poly.pdbx_strand_id
1 'polypeptide(L)'
;LKNVLEATGQAANWETAARYCMYHALALVVLGLTAALQTRAKVTIAAAAVCFMTGTLVFSGCLAALALTGVKILGAIVPIGGTLLIAGWLLTAWAGLRGGTPA
;
A
#
# COMPACT_ATOMS: atom_id res chain seq x y z
N LEU A 1 15.28 10.79 -16.00
CA LEU A 1 14.76 10.60 -14.63
C LEU A 1 15.73 11.14 -13.57
N LYS A 2 16.98 10.66 -13.50
CA LYS A 2 18.00 11.13 -12.52
C LYS A 2 18.11 12.66 -12.44
N ASN A 3 18.28 13.34 -13.59
CA ASN A 3 18.37 14.79 -13.67
C ASN A 3 17.12 15.51 -13.11
N VAL A 4 15.92 14.93 -13.26
CA VAL A 4 14.66 15.50 -12.72
C VAL A 4 14.64 15.37 -11.20
N LEU A 5 15.02 14.20 -10.68
CA LEU A 5 15.08 13.94 -9.24
C LEU A 5 16.15 14.78 -8.53
N GLU A 6 17.27 15.04 -9.20
CA GLU A 6 18.31 15.96 -8.73
C GLU A 6 17.80 17.41 -8.74
N ALA A 7 17.10 17.82 -9.79
CA ALA A 7 16.53 19.17 -9.89
C ALA A 7 15.43 19.44 -8.84
N THR A 8 14.61 18.44 -8.52
CA THR A 8 13.56 18.57 -7.48
C THR A 8 14.08 18.33 -6.07
N GLY A 9 15.23 17.65 -5.92
CA GLY A 9 15.77 17.22 -4.63
C GLY A 9 14.99 16.08 -3.97
N GLN A 10 14.23 15.30 -4.75
CA GLN A 10 13.22 14.36 -4.23
C GLN A 10 13.56 12.87 -4.45
N ALA A 11 14.83 12.52 -4.68
CA ALA A 11 15.25 11.13 -4.89
C ALA A 11 14.79 10.18 -3.77
N ALA A 12 14.78 10.63 -2.51
CA ALA A 12 14.32 9.85 -1.37
C ALA A 12 12.81 9.53 -1.42
N ASN A 13 11.99 10.47 -1.94
CA ASN A 13 10.55 10.27 -2.09
C ASN A 13 10.24 9.31 -3.24
N TRP A 14 11.00 9.37 -4.33
CA TRP A 14 10.92 8.40 -5.42
C TRP A 14 11.23 6.98 -4.94
N GLU A 15 12.34 6.81 -4.22
CA GLU A 15 12.75 5.51 -3.67
C GLU A 15 11.69 4.97 -2.69
N THR A 16 11.13 5.84 -1.84
CA THR A 16 10.07 5.46 -0.90
C THR A 16 8.81 5.02 -1.64
N ALA A 17 8.38 5.75 -2.69
CA ALA A 17 7.24 5.35 -3.51
C ALA A 17 7.44 3.97 -4.14
N ALA A 18 8.62 3.71 -4.71
CA ALA A 18 8.96 2.43 -5.33
C ALA A 18 8.95 1.27 -4.32
N ARG A 19 9.63 1.42 -3.18
CA ARG A 19 9.66 0.39 -2.12
C ARG A 19 8.26 0.08 -1.58
N TYR A 20 7.47 1.11 -1.29
CA TYR A 20 6.12 0.91 -0.78
C TYR A 20 5.20 0.26 -1.81
N CYS A 21 5.35 0.59 -3.09
CA CYS A 21 4.63 -0.09 -4.17
C CYS A 21 4.97 -1.59 -4.21
N MET A 22 6.27 -1.93 -4.16
CA MET A 22 6.73 -3.31 -4.17
C MET A 22 6.22 -4.11 -2.96
N TYR A 23 6.36 -3.60 -1.74
CA TYR A 23 5.94 -4.33 -0.54
C TYR A 23 4.44 -4.61 -0.50
N HIS A 24 3.62 -3.65 -0.94
CA HIS A 24 2.17 -3.84 -0.94
C HIS A 24 1.68 -4.64 -2.15
N ALA A 25 2.41 -4.64 -3.28
CA ALA A 25 2.18 -5.58 -4.36
C ALA A 25 2.39 -7.03 -3.88
N LEU A 26 3.48 -7.29 -3.14
CA LEU A 26 3.72 -8.61 -2.53
C LEU A 26 2.62 -8.97 -1.51
N ALA A 27 2.20 -8.02 -0.67
CA ALA A 27 1.10 -8.24 0.26
C ALA A 27 -0.21 -8.62 -0.46
N LEU A 28 -0.53 -7.96 -1.59
CA LEU A 28 -1.69 -8.29 -2.42
C LEU A 28 -1.60 -9.69 -3.02
N VAL A 29 -0.43 -10.12 -3.49
CA VAL A 29 -0.22 -11.49 -3.97
C VAL A 29 -0.48 -12.50 -2.86
N VAL A 30 0.07 -12.28 -1.65
CA VAL A 30 -0.15 -13.16 -0.49
C VAL A 30 -1.63 -13.21 -0.10
N LEU A 31 -2.33 -12.07 -0.08
CA LEU A 31 -3.77 -12.04 0.21
C LEU A 31 -4.58 -12.78 -0.85
N GLY A 32 -4.23 -12.65 -2.13
CA GLY A 32 -4.87 -13.38 -3.23
C GLY A 32 -4.73 -14.89 -3.08
N LEU A 33 -3.52 -15.37 -2.75
CA LEU A 33 -3.28 -16.79 -2.47
C LEU A 33 -4.05 -17.26 -1.22
N THR A 34 -4.07 -16.46 -0.16
CA THR A 34 -4.79 -16.78 1.09
C THR A 34 -6.31 -16.85 0.86
N ALA A 35 -6.86 -15.95 0.06
CA ALA A 35 -8.28 -15.94 -0.31
C ALA A 35 -8.69 -17.20 -1.10
N ALA A 36 -7.77 -17.79 -1.87
CA ALA A 36 -8.02 -19.03 -2.58
C ALA A 36 -8.11 -20.25 -1.63
N LEU A 37 -7.37 -20.22 -0.51
CA LEU A 37 -7.29 -21.33 0.44
C LEU A 37 -8.30 -21.25 1.60
N GLN A 38 -8.72 -20.05 2.00
CA GLN A 38 -9.55 -19.83 3.19
C GLN A 38 -10.92 -19.26 2.85
N THR A 39 -12.01 -19.90 3.28
CA THR A 39 -13.39 -19.44 3.03
C THR A 39 -13.93 -18.53 4.13
N ARG A 40 -13.55 -18.76 5.39
CA ARG A 40 -14.12 -18.11 6.58
C ARG A 40 -13.86 -16.60 6.68
N ALA A 41 -12.77 -16.11 6.09
CA ALA A 41 -12.36 -14.70 6.18
C ALA A 41 -12.32 -13.98 4.82
N LYS A 42 -12.93 -14.54 3.75
CA LYS A 42 -12.85 -13.98 2.39
C LYS A 42 -13.22 -12.50 2.30
N VAL A 43 -14.28 -12.09 2.99
CA VAL A 43 -14.74 -10.69 2.99
C VAL A 43 -13.69 -9.76 3.63
N THR A 44 -13.10 -10.18 4.76
CA THR A 44 -12.05 -9.40 5.45
C THR A 44 -10.78 -9.32 4.60
N ILE A 45 -10.39 -10.43 3.94
CA ILE A 45 -9.24 -10.46 3.03
C ILE A 45 -9.46 -9.54 1.84
N ALA A 46 -10.67 -9.52 1.26
CA ALA A 46 -11.02 -8.61 0.17
C ALA A 46 -10.95 -7.14 0.63
N ALA A 47 -11.46 -6.82 1.82
CA ALA A 47 -11.35 -5.48 2.39
C ALA A 47 -9.88 -5.05 2.59
N ALA A 48 -9.04 -5.95 3.12
CA ALA A 48 -7.60 -5.70 3.26
C ALA A 48 -6.92 -5.42 1.91
N ALA A 49 -7.28 -6.20 0.87
CA ALA A 49 -6.75 -6.01 -0.47
C ALA A 49 -7.18 -4.67 -1.09
N VAL A 50 -8.44 -4.25 -0.91
CA VAL A 50 -8.90 -2.93 -1.36
C VAL A 50 -8.15 -1.81 -0.64
N CYS A 51 -7.93 -1.93 0.67
CA CYS A 51 -7.14 -0.99 1.45
C CYS A 51 -5.69 -0.89 0.95
N PHE A 52 -5.03 -2.03 0.67
CA PHE A 52 -3.68 -2.01 0.12
C PHE A 52 -3.63 -1.44 -1.29
N MET A 53 -4.56 -1.81 -2.18
CA MET A 53 -4.58 -1.32 -3.55
C MET A 53 -4.77 0.20 -3.59
N THR A 54 -5.85 0.70 -2.97
CA THR A 54 -6.15 2.13 -2.95
C THR A 54 -5.12 2.92 -2.15
N GLY A 55 -4.69 2.41 -1.00
CA GLY A 55 -3.64 3.00 -0.18
C GLY A 55 -2.31 3.13 -0.91
N THR A 56 -1.90 2.11 -1.66
CA THR A 56 -0.65 2.12 -2.44
C THR A 56 -0.72 3.12 -3.59
N LEU A 57 -1.84 3.15 -4.33
CA LEU A 57 -2.02 4.10 -5.42
C LEU A 57 -1.97 5.55 -4.93
N VAL A 58 -2.63 5.85 -3.80
CA VAL A 58 -2.60 7.19 -3.19
C VAL A 58 -1.22 7.50 -2.61
N PHE A 59 -0.69 6.63 -1.74
CA PHE A 59 0.58 6.87 -1.03
C PHE A 59 1.76 6.94 -2.00
N SER A 60 2.00 5.87 -2.76
CA SER A 60 3.14 5.78 -3.67
C SER A 60 2.94 6.65 -4.90
N GLY A 61 1.72 6.77 -5.42
CA GLY A 61 1.41 7.65 -6.54
C GLY A 61 1.65 9.13 -6.21
N CYS A 62 1.18 9.60 -5.05
CA CYS A 62 1.43 10.98 -4.62
C CYS A 62 2.91 11.25 -4.36
N LEU A 63 3.65 10.33 -3.75
CA LEU A 63 5.11 10.48 -3.56
C LEU A 63 5.89 10.49 -4.88
N ALA A 64 5.52 9.61 -5.82
CA ALA A 64 6.12 9.61 -7.16
C ALA A 64 5.82 10.91 -7.91
N ALA A 65 4.57 11.37 -7.89
CA ALA A 65 4.18 12.63 -8.50
C ALA A 65 4.88 13.83 -7.84
N LEU A 66 4.97 13.88 -6.50
CA LEU A 66 5.76 14.85 -5.75
C LEU A 66 7.23 14.83 -6.20
N ALA A 67 7.81 13.65 -6.39
CA ALA A 67 9.21 13.51 -6.75
C ALA A 67 9.51 14.01 -8.17
N LEU A 68 8.58 13.80 -9.10
CA LEU A 68 8.70 14.21 -10.50
C LEU A 68 8.37 15.69 -10.72
N THR A 69 7.42 16.23 -9.97
CA THR A 69 6.89 17.59 -10.21
C THR A 69 7.38 18.62 -9.21
N GLY A 70 7.87 18.21 -8.03
CA GLY A 70 8.24 19.10 -6.93
C GLY A 70 7.06 19.72 -6.18
N VAL A 71 5.80 19.39 -6.54
CA VAL A 71 4.59 20.02 -5.97
C VAL A 71 4.34 19.52 -4.54
N LYS A 72 4.73 20.31 -3.54
CA LYS A 72 4.72 19.94 -2.11
C LYS A 72 3.33 19.60 -1.55
N ILE A 73 2.24 20.16 -2.11
CA ILE A 73 0.88 19.88 -1.62
C ILE A 73 0.49 18.40 -1.79
N LEU A 74 1.10 17.68 -2.73
CA LEU A 74 0.91 16.23 -2.89
C LEU A 74 1.35 15.47 -1.65
N GLY A 75 2.35 15.98 -0.91
CA GLY A 75 2.79 15.42 0.37
C GLY A 75 1.72 15.47 1.46
N ALA A 76 0.77 16.41 1.40
CA ALA A 76 -0.34 16.48 2.36
C ALA A 76 -1.42 15.42 2.11
N ILE A 77 -1.46 14.81 0.91
CA ILE A 77 -2.40 13.74 0.53
C ILE A 77 -1.87 12.37 0.97
N VAL A 78 -0.53 12.21 1.03
CA VAL A 78 0.16 10.97 1.39
C VAL A 78 -0.35 10.31 2.69
N PRO A 79 -0.65 11.05 3.79
CA PRO A 79 -1.20 10.45 5.01
C PRO A 79 -2.50 9.67 4.80
N ILE A 80 -3.36 10.08 3.86
CA ILE A 80 -4.60 9.37 3.54
C ILE A 80 -4.26 7.97 3.01
N GLY A 81 -3.33 7.88 2.05
CA GLY A 81 -2.82 6.60 1.59
C GLY A 81 -2.20 5.77 2.72
N GLY A 82 -1.41 6.39 3.59
CA GLY A 82 -0.81 5.73 4.76
C GLY A 82 -1.85 5.13 5.72
N THR A 83 -2.94 5.84 6.00
CA THR A 83 -4.03 5.31 6.85
C THR A 83 -4.70 4.08 6.24
N LEU A 84 -4.90 4.06 4.92
CA LEU A 84 -5.42 2.90 4.21
C LEU A 84 -4.46 1.71 4.28
N LEU A 85 -3.15 1.95 4.14
CA LEU A 85 -2.14 0.90 4.28
C LEU A 85 -2.14 0.29 5.69
N ILE A 86 -2.22 1.13 6.72
CA ILE A 86 -2.35 0.67 8.12
C ILE A 86 -3.63 -0.16 8.30
N ALA A 87 -4.76 0.31 7.78
CA ALA A 87 -6.02 -0.43 7.82
C ALA A 87 -5.91 -1.80 7.11
N GLY A 88 -5.22 -1.86 5.98
CA GLY A 88 -4.94 -3.11 5.25
C GLY A 88 -4.19 -4.13 6.11
N TRP A 89 -3.15 -3.70 6.84
CA TRP A 89 -2.41 -4.57 7.76
C TRP A 89 -3.27 -5.03 8.94
N LEU A 90 -4.06 -4.13 9.55
CA LEU A 90 -4.95 -4.48 10.66
C LEU A 90 -6.02 -5.51 10.23
N LEU A 91 -6.62 -5.32 9.05
CA LEU A 91 -7.58 -6.27 8.48
C LEU A 91 -6.92 -7.62 8.14
N THR A 92 -5.69 -7.60 7.64
CA THR A 92 -4.91 -8.82 7.37
C THR A 92 -4.67 -9.62 8.65
N ALA A 93 -4.22 -8.95 9.73
CA ALA A 93 -4.02 -9.59 11.03
C ALA A 93 -5.33 -10.16 11.58
N TRP A 94 -6.41 -9.38 11.51
CA TRP A 94 -7.74 -9.82 11.94
C TRP A 94 -8.27 -11.03 11.17
N ALA A 95 -8.06 -11.07 9.85
CA ALA A 95 -8.41 -12.21 9.01
C ALA A 95 -7.63 -13.47 9.41
N GLY A 96 -6.34 -13.33 9.76
CA GLY A 96 -5.51 -14.43 10.27
C GLY A 96 -6.03 -15.00 11.58
N LEU A 97 -6.39 -14.14 12.55
CA LEU A 97 -6.94 -14.56 13.84
C LEU A 97 -8.27 -15.32 13.71
N ARG A 98 -9.12 -14.94 12.74
CA ARG A 98 -10.39 -15.63 12.45
C ARG A 98 -10.22 -16.90 11.61
N GLY A 99 -9.14 -17.00 10.84
CA GLY A 99 -8.82 -18.17 10.01
C GLY A 99 -8.29 -19.35 10.81
N GLY A 100 -7.57 -19.08 11.90
CA GLY A 100 -6.89 -20.08 12.71
C GLY A 100 -7.71 -20.74 13.82
N THR A 101 -9.05 -20.62 13.84
CA THR A 101 -9.86 -21.39 14.81
C THR A 101 -10.13 -22.79 14.23
N PRO A 102 -9.42 -23.85 14.67
CA PRO A 102 -9.80 -25.21 14.32
C PRO A 102 -11.22 -25.48 14.83
N ALA A 103 -12.02 -26.13 13.99
CA ALA A 103 -13.32 -26.69 14.39
C ALA A 103 -13.11 -27.92 15.28
#